data_AF-A0A950VX42-F1
#
_entry.id   AF-A0A950VX42-F1
#
_cell.length_a   1.000
_cell.length_b   1.000
_cell.length_c   1.000
_cell.angle_alpha   90.00
_cell.angle_beta   90.00
_cell.angle_gamma   90.00
#
_symmetry.space_group_name_H-M   'P 1'
#
loop_
_entity.id
_entity.type
_entity.pdbx_description
1 polymer ?
#
loop_
_entity_poly.entity_id
_entity_poly.type
_entity_poly.pdbx_seq_one_letter_code
_entity_poly.pdbx_strand_id
1 'polypeptide(L)'
;MKRRLLGFLIVVSCVAPVLFAETIRCESDRGHRHECSFDGWGRVELRRQLSRTDCIEGRTWGTEGRHTVWVSNGCRADFFIARNREGERDEHYGDRRSRTIICESDNNTRHRCDVNTEYGVRLSRQLSRNACILNRTWGYDSRGIWVREGCRAEFTLGR
;
A
#
# COMPACT_ATOMS: atom_id res chain seq x y z
N MET A 1 -46.69 38.46 41.39
CA MET A 1 -46.73 37.52 40.24
C MET A 1 -45.32 37.34 39.71
N LYS A 2 -44.64 36.21 39.98
CA LYS A 2 -43.24 35.94 39.59
C LYS A 2 -43.20 34.84 38.53
N ARG A 3 -42.88 35.20 37.28
CA ARG A 3 -42.68 34.25 36.18
C ARG A 3 -41.30 33.60 36.33
N ARG A 4 -41.24 32.30 36.58
CA ARG A 4 -40.00 31.52 36.59
C ARG A 4 -39.74 30.99 35.17
N LEU A 5 -38.68 31.47 34.52
CA LEU A 5 -38.17 30.94 33.26
C LEU A 5 -37.44 29.62 33.56
N LEU A 6 -37.96 28.49 33.05
CA LEU A 6 -37.21 27.24 32.99
C LEU A 6 -36.25 27.30 31.80
N GLY A 7 -34.95 27.40 32.06
CA GLY A 7 -33.92 27.23 31.05
C GLY A 7 -33.75 25.75 30.71
N PHE A 8 -33.98 25.39 29.45
CA PHE A 8 -33.63 24.07 28.91
C PHE A 8 -32.12 24.02 28.68
N LEU A 9 -31.39 23.26 29.49
CA LEU A 9 -30.00 22.90 29.23
C LEU A 9 -29.98 21.88 28.09
N ILE A 10 -29.69 22.31 26.87
CA ILE A 10 -29.40 21.42 25.75
C ILE A 10 -28.00 20.83 26.00
N VAL A 11 -27.95 19.61 26.51
CA VAL A 11 -26.72 18.82 26.55
C VAL A 11 -26.45 18.36 25.12
N VAL A 12 -25.58 19.09 24.41
CA VAL A 12 -25.05 18.65 23.11
C VAL A 12 -24.09 17.49 23.38
N SER A 13 -24.63 16.27 23.39
CA SER A 13 -23.84 15.05 23.42
C SER A 13 -23.06 14.96 22.11
N CYS A 14 -21.76 15.23 22.17
CA CYS A 14 -20.84 15.02 21.07
C CYS A 14 -20.63 13.51 20.93
N VAL A 15 -21.52 12.83 20.19
CA VAL A 15 -21.29 11.44 19.78
C VAL A 15 -20.16 11.48 18.77
N ALA A 16 -18.92 11.39 19.25
CA ALA A 16 -17.77 11.22 18.38
C ALA A 16 -17.99 9.90 17.62
N PRO A 17 -17.99 9.90 16.27
CA PRO A 17 -18.02 8.66 15.53
C PRO A 17 -16.81 7.84 15.98
N VAL A 18 -17.07 6.67 16.57
CA VAL A 18 -16.00 5.69 16.80
C VAL A 18 -15.52 5.32 15.41
N LEU A 19 -14.35 5.82 15.01
CA LEU A 19 -13.70 5.39 13.79
C LEU A 19 -13.34 3.92 14.00
N PHE A 20 -14.19 3.01 13.50
CA PHE A 20 -13.91 1.59 13.51
C PHE A 20 -12.72 1.32 12.58
N ALA A 21 -11.52 1.40 13.13
CA ALA A 21 -10.34 0.82 12.51
C ALA A 21 -10.57 -0.69 12.45
N GLU A 22 -10.81 -1.21 11.26
CA GLU A 22 -11.18 -2.60 11.06
C GLU A 22 -9.98 -3.50 11.30
N THR A 23 -9.82 -3.89 12.55
CA THR A 23 -8.70 -4.69 13.03
C THR A 23 -9.24 -6.00 13.57
N ILE A 24 -8.69 -7.12 13.11
CA ILE A 24 -9.00 -8.46 13.61
C ILE A 24 -7.83 -8.96 14.45
N ARG A 25 -8.12 -9.41 15.66
CA ARG A 25 -7.14 -10.08 16.53
C ARG A 25 -7.15 -11.58 16.24
N CYS A 26 -5.99 -12.14 15.92
CA CYS A 26 -5.85 -13.57 15.68
C CYS A 26 -4.65 -14.16 16.42
N GLU A 27 -4.86 -15.27 17.11
CA GLU A 27 -3.92 -15.79 18.11
C GLU A 27 -3.73 -17.30 18.01
N SER A 28 -2.47 -17.75 17.92
CA SER A 28 -2.10 -19.16 18.08
C SER A 28 -1.64 -19.40 19.53
N ASP A 29 -2.56 -19.70 20.44
CA ASP A 29 -2.21 -19.89 21.87
C ASP A 29 -1.57 -21.24 22.16
N ARG A 30 -1.89 -22.27 21.38
CA ARG A 30 -1.40 -23.65 21.58
C ARG A 30 -0.36 -24.08 20.53
N GLY A 31 0.18 -23.13 19.78
CA GLY A 31 1.18 -23.38 18.72
C GLY A 31 0.60 -23.96 17.43
N HIS A 32 -0.64 -24.43 17.43
CA HIS A 32 -1.33 -24.92 16.23
C HIS A 32 -1.78 -23.77 15.32
N ARG A 33 -2.00 -24.07 14.04
CA ARG A 33 -2.60 -23.13 13.11
C ARG A 33 -4.01 -22.77 13.60
N HIS A 34 -4.27 -21.47 13.72
CA HIS A 34 -5.56 -20.91 14.06
C HIS A 34 -6.00 -19.99 12.93
N GLU A 35 -7.29 -20.06 12.56
CA GLU A 35 -7.85 -19.33 11.44
C GLU A 35 -8.93 -18.37 11.94
N CYS A 36 -8.79 -17.10 11.57
CA CYS A 36 -9.72 -16.05 11.93
C CYS A 36 -10.32 -15.47 10.66
N SER A 37 -11.61 -15.70 10.48
CA SER A 37 -12.38 -15.11 9.40
C SER A 37 -12.76 -13.67 9.73
N PHE A 38 -12.77 -12.79 8.74
CA PHE A 38 -13.26 -11.44 8.85
C PHE A 38 -14.31 -11.17 7.78
N ASP A 39 -15.25 -10.27 8.05
CA ASP A 39 -16.23 -9.88 7.06
C ASP A 39 -15.59 -8.97 5.99
N GLY A 40 -16.09 -9.04 4.76
CA GLY A 40 -15.69 -8.14 3.68
C GLY A 40 -14.44 -8.54 2.90
N TRP A 41 -13.78 -7.55 2.33
CA TRP A 41 -12.69 -7.73 1.36
C TRP A 41 -11.64 -6.66 1.61
N GLY A 42 -10.37 -7.06 1.58
CA GLY A 42 -9.29 -6.11 1.77
C GLY A 42 -7.95 -6.81 1.80
N ARG A 43 -6.89 -6.02 1.72
CA ARG A 43 -5.55 -6.52 2.05
C ARG A 43 -5.45 -6.64 3.56
N VAL A 44 -4.93 -7.77 4.04
CA VAL A 44 -4.62 -7.96 5.46
C VAL A 44 -3.19 -7.52 5.69
N GLU A 45 -2.98 -6.68 6.69
CA GLU A 45 -1.65 -6.22 7.10
C GLU A 45 -1.43 -6.49 8.58
N LEU A 46 -0.22 -6.96 8.94
CA LEU A 46 0.19 -7.06 10.35
C LEU A 46 0.30 -5.65 10.94
N ARG A 47 -0.61 -5.28 11.85
CA ARG A 47 -0.63 -3.93 12.46
C ARG A 47 0.15 -3.91 13.78
N ARG A 48 -0.05 -4.93 14.61
CA ARG A 48 0.57 -5.00 15.93
C ARG A 48 0.85 -6.44 16.32
N GLN A 49 2.12 -6.77 16.54
CA GLN A 49 2.49 -8.05 17.15
C GLN A 49 2.24 -8.01 18.68
N LEU A 50 1.62 -9.06 19.18
CA LEU A 50 1.27 -9.25 20.60
C LEU A 50 2.10 -10.37 21.24
N SER A 51 2.56 -11.33 20.45
CA SER A 51 3.45 -12.41 20.89
C SER A 51 4.92 -11.98 20.94
N ARG A 52 5.69 -12.66 21.80
CA ARG A 52 7.15 -12.62 21.74
C ARG A 52 7.72 -13.42 20.56
N THR A 53 7.00 -14.46 20.12
CA THR A 53 7.33 -15.18 18.89
C THR A 53 7.01 -14.32 17.69
N ASP A 54 7.92 -14.29 16.72
CA ASP A 54 7.80 -13.48 15.51
C ASP A 54 6.62 -13.90 14.63
N CYS A 55 5.86 -12.90 14.19
CA CYS A 55 4.81 -13.02 13.20
C CYS A 55 5.36 -12.63 11.83
N ILE A 56 5.82 -13.62 11.07
CA ILE A 56 6.42 -13.45 9.75
C ILE A 56 5.46 -14.00 8.71
N GLU A 57 5.14 -13.17 7.71
CA GLU A 57 4.22 -13.53 6.63
C GLU A 57 4.75 -14.75 5.86
N GLY A 58 3.86 -15.69 5.53
CA GLY A 58 4.19 -16.95 4.88
C GLY A 58 4.90 -17.98 5.77
N ARG A 59 5.24 -17.63 7.02
CA ARG A 59 5.89 -18.55 7.98
C ARG A 59 5.01 -18.83 9.20
N THR A 60 4.63 -17.78 9.91
CA THR A 60 3.87 -17.89 11.17
C THR A 60 2.54 -17.13 11.12
N TRP A 61 2.29 -16.39 10.04
CA TRP A 61 0.96 -15.97 9.65
C TRP A 61 0.83 -15.85 8.14
N GLY A 62 -0.40 -15.75 7.65
CA GLY A 62 -0.69 -15.43 6.26
C GLY A 62 -2.17 -15.30 6.03
N THR A 63 -2.56 -15.17 4.76
CA THR A 63 -3.96 -15.20 4.34
C THR A 63 -4.25 -16.49 3.60
N GLU A 64 -5.47 -16.99 3.77
CA GLU A 64 -6.00 -18.09 2.98
C GLU A 64 -7.34 -17.67 2.38
N GLY A 65 -7.49 -17.83 1.07
CA GLY A 65 -8.67 -17.30 0.37
C GLY A 65 -8.79 -15.77 0.49
N ARG A 66 -10.03 -15.27 0.57
CA ARG A 66 -10.33 -13.83 0.49
C ARG A 66 -10.61 -13.16 1.84
N HIS A 67 -10.91 -13.95 2.86
CA HIS A 67 -11.50 -13.47 4.11
C HIS A 67 -10.98 -14.21 5.35
N THR A 68 -9.86 -14.93 5.23
CA THR A 68 -9.29 -15.71 6.34
C THR A 68 -7.84 -15.32 6.55
N VAL A 69 -7.51 -14.98 7.79
CA VAL A 69 -6.14 -14.90 8.28
C VAL A 69 -5.83 -16.18 9.03
N TRP A 70 -4.64 -16.73 8.85
CA TRP A 70 -4.14 -17.80 9.68
C TRP A 70 -2.91 -17.35 10.45
N VAL A 71 -2.77 -17.83 11.69
CA VAL A 71 -1.57 -17.67 12.52
C VAL A 71 -1.15 -19.03 13.07
N SER A 72 0.15 -19.25 13.27
CA SER A 72 0.68 -20.52 13.74
C SER A 72 1.90 -20.34 14.64
N ASN A 73 2.33 -21.42 15.29
CA ASN A 73 3.58 -21.47 16.05
C ASN A 73 3.71 -20.39 17.14
N GLY A 74 2.60 -19.98 17.76
CA GLY A 74 2.64 -18.99 18.84
C GLY A 74 2.56 -17.53 18.36
N CYS A 75 2.42 -17.27 17.06
CA CYS A 75 2.16 -15.92 16.55
C CYS A 75 0.78 -15.43 17.04
N ARG A 76 0.76 -14.23 17.61
CA ARG A 76 -0.44 -13.52 18.09
C ARG A 76 -0.32 -12.07 17.67
N ALA A 77 -1.32 -11.57 16.95
CA ALA A 77 -1.26 -10.22 16.42
C ALA A 77 -2.65 -9.65 16.16
N ASP A 78 -2.68 -8.31 16.10
CA ASP A 78 -3.76 -7.56 15.52
C ASP A 78 -3.44 -7.29 14.03
N PHE A 79 -4.39 -7.65 13.17
CA PHE A 79 -4.31 -7.50 11.72
C PHE A 79 -5.28 -6.43 11.25
N PHE A 80 -4.81 -5.50 10.44
CA PHE A 80 -5.65 -4.47 9.84
C PHE A 80 -6.19 -4.95 8.49
N ILE A 81 -7.51 -4.80 8.27
CA ILE A 81 -8.15 -5.06 6.99
C ILE A 81 -8.23 -3.73 6.23
N ALA A 82 -7.30 -3.53 5.31
CA ALA A 82 -7.34 -2.40 4.39
C ALA A 82 -8.47 -2.61 3.37
N ARG A 83 -9.69 -2.26 3.79
CA ARG A 83 -10.83 -2.11 2.89
C ARG A 83 -10.60 -0.84 2.09
N ASN A 84 -10.66 -0.94 0.77
CA ASN A 84 -10.73 0.24 -0.10
C ASN A 84 -12.09 0.90 0.10
N ARG A 85 -12.27 1.64 1.19
CA ARG A 85 -13.34 2.62 1.30
C ARG A 85 -13.05 3.68 0.25
N GLU A 86 -13.96 3.80 -0.69
CA GLU A 86 -13.99 4.88 -1.67
C GLU A 86 -13.77 6.21 -0.95
N GLY A 87 -12.62 6.85 -1.19
CA GLY A 87 -12.33 8.21 -0.76
C GLY A 87 -11.42 8.38 0.45
N GLU A 88 -10.17 7.89 0.40
CA GLU A 88 -9.05 8.56 1.06
C GLU A 88 -7.81 8.41 0.18
N ARG A 89 -7.31 9.55 -0.29
CA ARG A 89 -6.23 9.67 -1.26
C ARG A 89 -4.91 9.28 -0.60
N ASP A 90 -4.45 8.06 -0.85
CA ASP A 90 -3.02 7.75 -0.89
C ASP A 90 -2.70 7.20 -2.29
N GLU A 91 -2.17 8.12 -3.09
CA GLU A 91 -1.84 7.98 -4.50
C GLU A 91 -0.56 7.14 -4.64
N HIS A 92 -0.69 5.82 -4.55
CA HIS A 92 0.37 4.86 -4.89
C HIS A 92 -0.14 3.93 -6.00
N TYR A 93 -0.01 4.37 -7.25
CA TYR A 93 -0.46 3.66 -8.45
C TYR A 93 0.39 2.40 -8.70
N GLY A 94 -0.28 1.24 -8.72
CA GLY A 94 0.31 -0.01 -9.19
C GLY A 94 -0.77 -0.98 -9.66
N ASP A 95 -1.00 -0.97 -10.98
CA ASP A 95 -1.60 -2.03 -11.80
C ASP A 95 -3.11 -1.97 -12.14
N ARG A 96 -3.37 -1.81 -13.45
CA ARG A 96 -4.13 -2.82 -14.22
C ARG A 96 -4.05 -2.73 -15.74
N ARG A 97 -3.51 -1.68 -16.38
CA ARG A 97 -3.45 -1.62 -17.86
C ARG A 97 -2.14 -1.14 -18.51
N SER A 98 -1.19 -0.64 -17.75
CA SER A 98 0.11 -0.18 -18.27
C SER A 98 1.21 -0.59 -17.30
N ARG A 99 2.29 -1.22 -17.79
CA ARG A 99 3.45 -1.50 -16.95
C ARG A 99 4.29 -0.24 -16.89
N THR A 100 4.28 0.40 -15.74
CA THR A 100 5.05 1.60 -15.50
C THR A 100 6.27 1.26 -14.65
N ILE A 101 7.45 1.75 -15.04
CA ILE A 101 8.74 1.47 -14.40
C ILE A 101 9.45 2.80 -14.09
N ILE A 102 10.06 2.90 -12.91
CA ILE A 102 10.95 4.02 -12.57
C ILE A 102 12.38 3.65 -12.95
N CYS A 103 13.07 4.54 -13.68
CA CYS A 103 14.48 4.36 -14.03
C CYS A 103 15.27 5.64 -13.79
N GLU A 104 16.37 5.52 -13.04
CA GLU A 104 17.03 6.66 -12.41
C GLU A 104 18.55 6.67 -12.62
N SER A 105 19.11 7.84 -12.97
CA SER A 105 20.55 8.11 -12.98
C SER A 105 20.90 8.95 -11.75
N ASP A 106 21.20 8.31 -10.62
CA ASP A 106 21.46 9.03 -9.36
C ASP A 106 22.85 9.69 -9.32
N ASN A 107 23.86 9.01 -9.86
CA ASN A 107 25.26 9.46 -9.82
C ASN A 107 25.72 10.14 -11.12
N ASN A 108 24.80 10.68 -11.91
CA ASN A 108 25.03 11.18 -13.28
C ASN A 108 25.63 10.17 -14.27
N THR A 109 25.83 8.92 -13.86
CA THR A 109 26.29 7.82 -14.72
C THR A 109 25.13 7.26 -15.53
N ARG A 110 25.43 6.65 -16.68
CA ARG A 110 24.41 5.94 -17.44
C ARG A 110 23.92 4.73 -16.62
N HIS A 111 22.63 4.69 -16.35
CA HIS A 111 21.94 3.58 -15.71
C HIS A 111 21.00 2.92 -16.71
N ARG A 112 20.76 1.61 -16.55
CA ARG A 112 19.88 0.82 -17.42
C ARG A 112 18.92 0.01 -16.55
N CYS A 113 17.66 0.00 -16.97
CA CYS A 113 16.60 -0.81 -16.38
C CYS A 113 16.17 -1.87 -17.39
N ASP A 114 16.44 -3.13 -17.07
CA ASP A 114 16.18 -4.25 -17.96
C ASP A 114 14.67 -4.58 -17.95
N VAL A 115 14.00 -4.23 -19.04
CA VAL A 115 12.55 -4.37 -19.22
C VAL A 115 12.23 -4.76 -20.66
N ASN A 116 11.11 -5.44 -20.87
CA ASN A 116 10.62 -5.68 -22.24
C ASN A 116 10.08 -4.36 -22.84
N THR A 117 10.72 -3.90 -23.91
CA THR A 117 10.37 -2.67 -24.64
C THR A 117 9.81 -2.95 -26.03
N GLU A 118 9.43 -4.19 -26.33
CA GLU A 118 8.94 -4.64 -27.65
C GLU A 118 7.80 -3.77 -28.19
N TYR A 119 6.90 -3.33 -27.31
CA TYR A 119 5.75 -2.49 -27.64
C TYR A 119 6.02 -0.99 -27.47
N GLY A 120 7.29 -0.60 -27.33
CA GLY A 120 7.74 0.77 -27.15
C GLY A 120 7.66 1.28 -25.71
N VAL A 121 8.24 2.46 -25.49
CA VAL A 121 8.34 3.11 -24.18
C VAL A 121 8.00 4.59 -24.33
N ARG A 122 7.24 5.12 -23.37
CA ARG A 122 6.94 6.55 -23.25
C ARG A 122 7.38 7.10 -21.90
N LEU A 123 7.91 8.31 -21.90
CA LEU A 123 8.13 9.07 -20.65
C LEU A 123 6.75 9.42 -20.07
N SER A 124 6.47 8.93 -18.86
CA SER A 124 5.22 9.18 -18.14
C SER A 124 5.34 10.43 -17.27
N ARG A 125 6.39 10.47 -16.44
CA ARG A 125 6.62 11.56 -15.48
C ARG A 125 8.12 11.76 -15.25
N GLN A 126 8.58 13.01 -15.34
CA GLN A 126 9.94 13.36 -14.92
C GLN A 126 9.99 13.53 -13.40
N LEU A 127 10.95 12.85 -12.75
CA LEU A 127 11.19 12.89 -11.30
C LEU A 127 12.41 13.76 -10.95
N SER A 128 13.38 13.88 -11.86
CA SER A 128 14.56 14.74 -11.70
C SER A 128 14.31 16.19 -12.06
N ARG A 129 15.13 17.09 -11.49
CA ARG A 129 15.28 18.47 -12.00
C ARG A 129 16.05 18.51 -13.32
N ASN A 130 16.99 17.58 -13.52
CA ASN A 130 17.71 17.42 -14.77
C ASN A 130 16.74 16.91 -15.85
N ALA A 131 16.84 17.48 -17.06
CA ALA A 131 15.90 17.22 -18.14
C ALA A 131 16.03 15.78 -18.67
N CYS A 132 14.89 15.11 -18.85
CA CYS A 132 14.76 13.81 -19.51
C CYS A 132 14.31 14.00 -20.96
N ILE A 133 15.27 14.05 -21.87
CA ILE A 133 15.06 14.23 -23.31
C ILE A 133 15.41 12.94 -24.05
N LEU A 134 14.46 12.45 -24.85
CA LEU A 134 14.61 11.24 -25.67
C LEU A 134 15.83 11.37 -26.59
N ASN A 135 16.62 10.29 -26.67
CA ASN A 135 17.89 10.20 -27.40
C ASN A 135 19.00 11.12 -26.90
N ARG A 136 18.78 11.88 -25.81
CA ARG A 136 19.81 12.70 -25.18
C ARG A 136 20.14 12.21 -23.78
N THR A 137 19.19 12.26 -22.86
CA THR A 137 19.38 11.88 -21.45
C THR A 137 18.59 10.65 -21.06
N TRP A 138 17.69 10.17 -21.93
CA TRP A 138 17.12 8.83 -21.84
C TRP A 138 16.84 8.25 -23.23
N GLY A 139 16.63 6.94 -23.28
CA GLY A 139 16.15 6.22 -24.45
C GLY A 139 15.87 4.77 -24.11
N TYR A 140 15.57 3.95 -25.12
CA TYR A 140 15.36 2.52 -24.93
C TYR A 140 15.82 1.73 -26.15
N ASP A 141 16.20 0.47 -25.93
CA ASP A 141 16.57 -0.50 -26.96
C ASP A 141 16.09 -1.90 -26.53
N SER A 142 16.40 -2.94 -27.30
CA SER A 142 15.96 -4.31 -27.01
C SER A 142 16.42 -4.87 -25.65
N ARG A 143 17.39 -4.23 -25.00
CA ARG A 143 17.87 -4.61 -23.66
C ARG A 143 17.23 -3.75 -22.56
N GLY A 144 16.32 -2.83 -22.88
CA GLY A 144 15.61 -2.03 -21.89
C GLY A 144 15.82 -0.52 -22.01
N ILE A 145 15.41 0.19 -20.96
CA ILE A 145 15.47 1.66 -20.88
C ILE A 145 16.83 2.07 -20.33
N TRP A 146 17.43 3.12 -20.87
CA TRP A 146 18.61 3.75 -20.29
C TRP A 146 18.34 5.21 -19.97
N VAL A 147 18.95 5.69 -18.89
CA VAL A 147 18.93 7.08 -18.43
C VAL A 147 20.34 7.52 -18.08
N ARG A 148 20.66 8.81 -18.19
CA ARG A 148 21.99 9.37 -17.86
C ARG A 148 21.89 10.85 -17.50
N GLU A 149 23.02 11.42 -17.08
CA GLU A 149 23.14 12.87 -16.82
C GLU A 149 22.12 13.36 -15.79
N GLY A 150 21.78 12.51 -14.82
CA GLY A 150 20.86 12.84 -13.73
C GLY A 150 19.38 12.75 -14.10
N CYS A 151 19.03 12.25 -15.29
CA CYS A 151 17.65 11.98 -15.65
C CYS A 151 17.08 10.86 -14.77
N ARG A 152 15.96 11.15 -14.10
CA ARG A 152 15.17 10.23 -13.29
C ARG A 152 13.72 10.38 -13.69
N ALA A 153 13.08 9.29 -14.07
CA ALA A 153 11.74 9.35 -14.58
C ALA A 153 11.00 8.02 -14.45
N GLU A 154 9.68 8.17 -14.52
CA GLU A 154 8.72 7.10 -14.69
C GLU A 154 8.45 6.90 -16.19
N PHE A 155 8.44 5.64 -16.63
CA PHE A 155 8.27 5.24 -18.02
C PHE A 155 7.15 4.22 -18.16
N THR A 156 6.31 4.41 -19.17
CA THR A 156 5.23 3.49 -19.50
C THR A 156 5.65 2.57 -20.65
N LEU A 157 5.56 1.27 -20.44
CA LEU A 157 5.76 0.23 -21.45
C LEU A 157 4.46 -0.01 -22.23
N GLY A 158 4.59 -0.16 -23.55
CA GLY A 158 3.48 -0.58 -24.40
C GLY A 158 3.02 -2.01 -24.13
N ARG A 159 1.89 -2.39 -24.73
CA ARG A 159 1.34 -3.74 -24.79
C ARG A 159 0.92 -4.05 -26.22
#